data_AF-A0A7V9JH14-F1
#
_entry.id   AF-A0A7V9JH14-F1
#
_cell.length_a   1.000
_cell.length_b   1.000
_cell.length_c   1.000
_cell.angle_alpha   90.00
_cell.angle_beta   90.00
_cell.angle_gamma   90.00
#
_symmetry.space_group_name_H-M   'P 1'
#
loop_
_entity.id
_entity.type
_entity.pdbx_description
1 polymer ?
#
loop_
_entity_poly.entity_id
_entity_poly.type
_entity_poly.pdbx_seq_one_letter_code
_entity_poly.pdbx_strand_id
1 'polypeptide(L)'
;WARTSEADGFFVFHSFLAEGAWSPGRHRLHYRFERTARPEEERVSQFRSLRPHLENSILGVTRWTVHTLGYGFGLGRVAGVSVQPLAELSLGSIAKVGGGLFQVDELYGRSDFWTLSVGVRLGAGAPMPRMGRYGAARGTGRGAGNAPHHHVSP
;
A
#
# COMPACT_ATOMS: atom_id res chain seq x y z
N TRP A 1 -1.43 -0.12 9.01
CA TRP A 1 -0.49 -1.10 9.59
C TRP A 1 -1.22 -2.43 9.71
N ALA A 2 -0.55 -3.55 9.50
CA ALA A 2 -1.11 -4.88 9.70
C ALA A 2 -0.05 -5.83 10.29
N ARG A 3 -0.52 -6.86 10.99
CA ARG A 3 0.30 -7.87 11.65
C ARG A 3 -0.32 -9.25 11.41
N THR A 4 0.52 -10.23 11.06
CA THR A 4 0.12 -11.62 10.86
C THR A 4 1.17 -12.53 11.52
N SER A 5 0.76 -13.71 11.98
CA SER A 5 1.64 -14.70 12.60
C SER A 5 1.39 -16.09 12.04
N GLU A 6 2.45 -16.88 11.90
CA GLU A 6 2.43 -18.29 11.48
C GLU A 6 3.24 -19.16 12.45
N ALA A 7 3.05 -20.49 12.38
CA ALA A 7 3.69 -21.50 13.24
C ALA A 7 3.55 -21.17 14.74
N ASP A 8 2.31 -21.06 15.23
CA ASP A 8 1.98 -20.70 16.62
C ASP A 8 2.68 -19.43 17.15
N GLY A 9 3.00 -18.48 16.26
CA GLY A 9 3.62 -17.21 16.62
C GLY A 9 5.15 -17.19 16.53
N PHE A 10 5.77 -18.26 16.03
CA PHE A 10 7.22 -18.32 15.80
C PHE A 10 7.65 -17.33 14.70
N PHE A 11 6.84 -17.15 13.65
CA PHE A 11 7.05 -16.14 12.62
C PHE A 11 6.03 -15.02 12.74
N VAL A 12 6.49 -13.77 12.88
CA VAL A 12 5.63 -12.57 12.95
C VAL A 12 5.97 -11.62 11.82
N PHE A 13 4.96 -11.32 11.01
CA PHE A 13 5.07 -10.43 9.86
C PHE A 13 4.39 -9.11 10.14
N HIS A 14 5.06 -8.03 9.76
CA HIS A 14 4.55 -6.67 9.86
C HIS A 14 4.49 -6.03 8.49
N SER A 15 3.39 -5.36 8.19
CA SER A 15 3.28 -4.48 7.04
C SER A 15 2.78 -3.09 7.43
N PHE A 16 3.38 -2.08 6.82
CA PHE A 16 3.07 -0.69 7.02
C PHE A 16 2.99 0.02 5.67
N LEU A 17 1.92 0.75 5.46
CA LEU A 17 1.68 1.57 4.28
C LEU A 17 1.28 2.96 4.76
N ALA A 18 1.97 3.97 4.28
CA ALA A 18 1.59 5.37 4.41
C ALA A 18 1.59 6.02 3.03
N GLU A 19 0.51 6.69 2.68
CA GLU A 19 0.38 7.40 1.42
C GLU A 19 -0.15 8.82 1.67
N GLY A 20 0.36 9.76 0.89
CA GLY A 20 -0.05 11.16 0.95
C GLY A 20 0.08 11.81 -0.41
N ALA A 21 -0.77 12.79 -0.66
CA ALA A 21 -0.69 13.61 -1.86
C ALA A 21 -0.99 15.06 -1.54
N TRP A 22 -0.23 15.95 -2.16
CA TRP A 22 -0.44 17.39 -2.12
C TRP A 22 -0.68 17.88 -3.55
N SER A 23 -1.81 18.55 -3.78
CA SER A 23 -2.23 18.97 -5.13
C SER A 23 -2.48 20.48 -5.22
N PRO A 24 -1.44 21.32 -5.19
CA PRO A 24 -1.60 22.76 -5.36
C PRO A 24 -1.81 23.12 -6.84
N GLY A 25 -2.97 23.66 -7.18
CA GLY A 25 -3.29 24.14 -8.53
C GLY A 25 -3.20 23.03 -9.58
N ARG A 26 -2.29 23.17 -10.55
CA ARG A 26 -2.04 22.18 -11.62
C ARG A 26 -1.03 21.10 -11.21
N HIS A 27 -0.39 21.23 -10.06
CA HIS A 27 0.65 20.33 -9.61
C HIS A 27 0.06 19.26 -8.69
N ARG A 28 0.59 18.04 -8.76
CA ARG A 28 0.28 16.97 -7.82
C ARG A 28 1.55 16.26 -7.45
N LEU A 29 2.00 16.44 -6.22
CA LEU A 29 3.04 15.64 -5.61
C LEU A 29 2.37 14.53 -4.80
N HIS A 30 2.85 13.30 -4.92
CA HIS A 30 2.41 12.20 -4.08
C HIS A 30 3.61 11.39 -3.60
N TYR A 31 3.47 10.85 -2.40
CA TYR A 31 4.48 10.04 -1.77
C TYR A 31 3.82 8.84 -1.12
N ARG A 32 4.43 7.67 -1.31
CA ARG A 32 4.01 6.42 -0.69
C ARG A 32 5.23 5.74 -0.08
N PHE A 33 5.09 5.36 1.17
CA PHE A 33 6.04 4.54 1.90
C PHE A 33 5.40 3.19 2.18
N GLU A 34 6.05 2.12 1.74
CA GLU A 34 5.65 0.74 2.01
C GLU A 34 6.79 0.01 2.72
N ARG A 35 6.45 -0.70 3.80
CA ARG A 35 7.37 -1.59 4.48
C ARG A 35 6.67 -2.89 4.81
N THR A 36 7.13 -4.00 4.24
CA THR A 36 6.46 -5.29 4.32
C THR A 36 7.45 -6.40 4.64
N ALA A 37 7.17 -7.18 5.68
CA ALA A 37 7.85 -8.44 5.96
C ALA A 37 7.26 -9.57 5.11
N ARG A 38 8.10 -10.38 4.46
CA ARG A 38 7.71 -11.50 3.61
C ARG A 38 8.44 -12.77 4.06
N PRO A 39 7.76 -13.92 4.18
CA PRO A 39 8.43 -15.19 4.40
C PRO A 39 9.26 -15.55 3.16
N GLU A 40 10.48 -16.03 3.39
CA GLU A 40 11.29 -16.67 2.37
C GLU A 40 11.21 -18.18 2.58
N GLU A 41 10.63 -18.86 1.60
CA GLU A 41 10.46 -20.31 1.60
C GLU A 41 11.60 -21.01 0.85
N GLU A 42 11.77 -22.31 1.11
CA GLU A 42 12.61 -23.17 0.29
C GLU A 42 12.14 -23.16 -1.18
N ARG A 43 13.06 -22.72 -2.05
CA ARG A 43 12.81 -22.56 -3.49
C ARG A 43 13.41 -23.74 -4.25
N VAL A 44 12.58 -24.42 -5.05
CA VAL A 44 13.04 -25.38 -6.08
C VAL A 44 13.45 -24.68 -7.38
N SER A 45 13.06 -23.42 -7.56
CA SER A 45 13.65 -22.51 -8.54
C SER A 45 13.42 -21.05 -8.13
N GLN A 46 14.06 -20.08 -8.81
CA GLN A 46 14.00 -18.65 -8.47
C GLN A 46 12.57 -18.10 -8.24
N PHE A 47 11.55 -18.68 -8.88
CA PHE A 47 10.14 -18.28 -8.71
C PHE A 47 9.21 -19.43 -8.28
N ARG A 48 9.75 -20.58 -7.84
CA ARG A 48 8.96 -21.76 -7.46
C ARG A 48 9.36 -22.26 -6.07
N SER A 49 8.37 -22.40 -5.20
CA SER A 49 8.50 -23.13 -3.92
C SER A 49 7.75 -24.46 -3.96
N LEU A 50 8.16 -25.40 -3.11
CA LEU A 50 7.49 -26.69 -2.97
C LEU A 50 6.09 -26.50 -2.37
N ARG A 51 5.15 -27.35 -2.78
CA ARG A 51 3.80 -27.46 -2.21
C ARG A 51 3.55 -28.92 -1.84
N PRO A 52 2.88 -29.22 -0.71
CA PRO A 52 2.25 -28.30 0.23
C PRO A 52 3.26 -27.56 1.12
N HIS A 53 2.87 -26.36 1.56
CA HIS A 53 3.64 -25.54 2.49
C HIS A 53 3.61 -26.19 3.87
N LEU A 54 4.64 -26.96 4.21
CA LEU A 54 4.85 -27.43 5.58
C LEU A 54 5.52 -26.30 6.36
N GLU A 55 5.16 -26.10 7.63
CA GLU A 55 5.67 -25.03 8.50
C GLU A 55 7.21 -25.01 8.60
N ASN A 56 7.87 -26.13 8.28
CA ASN A 56 9.32 -26.30 8.25
C ASN A 56 10.01 -25.79 6.97
N SER A 57 9.27 -25.15 6.06
CA SER A 57 9.80 -24.65 4.77
C SER A 57 10.16 -23.17 4.76
N ILE A 58 9.87 -22.42 5.83
CA ILE A 58 10.25 -21.00 5.96
C ILE A 58 11.71 -20.91 6.42
N LEU A 59 12.59 -20.52 5.50
CA LEU A 59 14.03 -20.36 5.72
C LEU A 59 14.39 -19.04 6.41
N GLY A 60 13.43 -18.11 6.47
CA GLY A 60 13.46 -16.89 7.29
C GLY A 60 12.58 -15.78 6.71
N VAL A 61 12.88 -14.54 7.06
CA VAL A 61 12.03 -13.38 6.74
C VAL A 61 12.83 -12.27 6.05
N THR A 62 12.34 -11.78 4.91
CA THR A 62 12.83 -10.54 4.29
C THR A 62 11.91 -9.38 4.60
N ARG A 63 12.48 -8.19 4.69
CA ARG A 63 11.79 -6.93 4.86
C ARG A 63 12.07 -6.07 3.66
N TRP A 64 11.01 -5.80 2.94
CA TRP A 64 10.99 -4.93 1.79
C TRP A 64 10.60 -3.54 2.26
N THR A 65 11.40 -2.53 1.91
CA THR A 65 11.10 -1.12 2.17
C THR A 65 11.12 -0.38 0.85
N VAL A 66 10.03 0.28 0.49
CA VAL A 66 9.89 0.98 -0.78
C VAL A 66 9.40 2.40 -0.53
N HIS A 67 10.11 3.36 -1.09
CA HIS A 67 9.75 4.76 -1.16
C HIS A 67 9.35 5.08 -2.59
N THR A 68 8.10 5.46 -2.82
CA THR A 68 7.61 5.94 -4.12
C THR A 68 7.35 7.43 -4.02
N LEU A 69 8.02 8.21 -4.86
CA LEU A 69 7.75 9.63 -5.06
C LEU A 69 7.21 9.82 -6.47
N GLY A 70 6.10 10.53 -6.60
CA GLY A 70 5.58 10.83 -7.92
C GLY A 70 5.06 12.24 -8.05
N TYR A 71 5.17 12.75 -9.26
CA TYR A 71 4.79 14.09 -9.61
C TYR A 71 3.96 14.08 -10.88
N GLY A 72 2.84 14.81 -10.87
CA GLY A 72 2.00 15.01 -12.04
C GLY A 72 1.69 16.49 -12.25
N PHE A 73 1.53 16.86 -13.52
CA PHE A 73 1.22 18.24 -13.91
C PHE A 73 -0.01 18.25 -14.82
N GLY A 74 -1.04 19.00 -14.44
CA GLY A 74 -2.26 19.16 -15.23
C GLY A 74 -2.07 20.15 -16.36
N LEU A 75 -2.26 19.69 -17.60
CA LEU A 75 -2.19 20.55 -18.79
C LEU A 75 -3.45 21.43 -18.97
N GLY A 76 -4.49 21.18 -18.18
CA GLY A 76 -5.79 21.83 -18.28
C GLY A 76 -6.87 20.88 -18.77
N ARG A 77 -8.06 21.43 -19.05
CA ARG A 77 -9.20 20.69 -19.60
C ARG A 77 -9.57 21.26 -20.96
N VAL A 78 -9.63 20.43 -21.99
CA VAL A 78 -10.07 20.79 -23.36
C VAL A 78 -11.24 19.88 -23.72
N ALA A 79 -12.38 20.46 -24.13
CA ALA A 79 -13.59 19.72 -24.50
C ALA A 79 -14.06 18.68 -23.45
N GLY A 80 -13.93 18.99 -22.16
CA GLY A 80 -14.31 18.06 -21.08
C GLY A 80 -13.27 16.99 -20.73
N VAL A 81 -12.15 16.94 -21.44
CA VAL A 81 -11.04 16.01 -21.19
C VAL A 81 -9.90 16.71 -20.47
N SER A 82 -9.46 16.17 -19.34
CA SER A 82 -8.26 16.61 -18.61
C SER A 82 -7.09 15.68 -18.89
N VAL A 83 -5.91 16.26 -19.12
CA VAL A 83 -4.66 15.53 -19.36
C VAL A 83 -3.65 15.88 -18.26
N GLN A 84 -3.06 14.85 -17.66
CA GLN A 84 -2.06 14.99 -16.62
C GLN A 84 -0.89 14.03 -16.88
N PRO A 85 0.20 14.46 -17.53
CA PRO A 85 1.48 13.75 -17.47
C PRO A 85 1.90 13.53 -16.02
N LEU A 86 2.53 12.39 -15.77
CA LEU A 86 3.04 11.98 -14.47
C LEU A 86 4.36 11.21 -14.61
N ALA A 87 5.21 11.35 -13.60
CA ALA A 87 6.42 10.57 -13.42
C ALA A 87 6.46 10.05 -11.98
N GLU A 88 6.91 8.80 -11.81
CA GLU A 88 7.03 8.12 -10.52
C GLU A 88 8.40 7.47 -10.41
N LEU A 89 9.13 7.77 -9.33
CA LEU A 89 10.37 7.13 -8.94
C LEU A 89 10.10 6.28 -7.71
N SER A 90 10.46 5.00 -7.77
CA SER A 90 10.48 4.12 -6.60
C SER A 90 11.90 3.69 -6.27
N LEU A 91 12.26 3.81 -5.00
CA LEU A 91 13.52 3.34 -4.43
C LEU A 91 13.18 2.26 -3.42
N GLY A 92 13.77 1.07 -3.58
CA GLY A 92 13.47 -0.08 -2.77
C GLY A 92 14.72 -0.72 -2.19
N SER A 93 14.60 -1.22 -0.96
CA SER A 93 15.62 -2.02 -0.30
C SER A 93 15.02 -3.29 0.31
N ILE A 94 15.83 -4.32 0.40
CA ILE A 94 15.50 -5.65 0.89
C ILE A 94 16.50 -5.96 2.00
N ALA A 95 16.00 -6.19 3.20
CA ALA A 95 16.83 -6.55 4.35
C ALA A 95 16.37 -7.88 4.95
N LYS A 96 17.30 -8.69 5.42
CA LYS A 96 16.97 -9.87 6.23
C LYS A 96 16.52 -9.44 7.62
N VAL A 97 15.56 -10.16 8.19
CA VAL A 97 15.07 -9.94 9.55
C VAL A 97 15.08 -11.24 10.33
N GLY A 98 15.71 -11.24 11.51
CA GLY A 98 15.81 -12.39 12.39
C GLY A 98 16.96 -13.34 12.04
N GLY A 99 16.94 -14.54 12.64
CA GLY A 99 17.86 -15.63 12.31
C GLY A 99 17.28 -16.48 11.17
N GLY A 100 18.00 -16.57 10.06
CA GLY A 100 17.65 -17.39 8.90
C GLY A 100 18.92 -17.84 8.19
N LEU A 101 18.86 -18.87 7.34
CA LEU A 101 20.08 -19.45 6.75
C LEU A 101 20.49 -18.82 5.40
N PHE A 102 19.72 -17.87 4.87
CA PHE A 102 19.99 -17.24 3.57
C PHE A 102 20.59 -15.83 3.69
N GLN A 103 21.32 -15.39 2.66
CA GLN A 103 21.72 -13.98 2.47
C GLN A 103 20.88 -13.35 1.35
N VAL A 104 20.45 -12.10 1.53
CA VAL A 104 19.60 -11.40 0.56
C VAL A 104 20.33 -11.19 -0.77
N ASP A 105 21.60 -10.80 -0.72
CA ASP A 105 22.41 -10.55 -1.91
C ASP A 105 22.68 -11.82 -2.72
N GLU A 106 22.82 -12.97 -2.05
CA GLU A 106 22.98 -14.27 -2.72
C GLU A 106 21.66 -14.75 -3.37
N LEU A 107 20.52 -14.42 -2.77
CA LEU A 107 19.20 -14.88 -3.21
C LEU A 107 18.60 -14.02 -4.33
N TYR A 108 18.80 -12.70 -4.26
CA TYR A 108 18.22 -11.72 -5.19
C TYR A 108 19.25 -11.04 -6.09
N GLY A 109 20.55 -11.28 -5.87
CA GLY A 109 21.66 -10.66 -6.60
C GLY A 109 21.97 -9.22 -6.16
N ARG A 110 21.02 -8.53 -5.52
CA ARG A 110 21.15 -7.19 -4.92
C ARG A 110 20.15 -6.98 -3.78
N SER A 111 20.51 -6.17 -2.80
CA SER A 111 19.64 -5.68 -1.73
C SER A 111 18.82 -4.45 -2.11
N ASP A 112 19.21 -3.70 -3.14
CA ASP A 112 18.60 -2.41 -3.48
C ASP A 112 18.22 -2.31 -4.95
N PHE A 113 17.13 -1.61 -5.23
CA PHE A 113 16.61 -1.40 -6.57
C PHE A 113 15.96 -0.04 -6.72
N TRP A 114 15.85 0.42 -7.97
CA TRP A 114 15.05 1.59 -8.30
C TRP A 114 14.26 1.35 -9.59
N THR A 115 13.12 2.03 -9.70
CA THR A 115 12.30 2.04 -10.91
C THR A 115 11.82 3.46 -11.20
N LEU A 116 11.85 3.85 -12.47
CA LEU A 116 11.27 5.10 -12.95
C LEU A 116 10.18 4.77 -13.96
N SER A 117 9.01 5.34 -13.75
CA SER A 117 7.83 5.20 -14.61
C SER A 117 7.36 6.57 -15.06
N VAL A 118 6.97 6.69 -16.32
CA VAL A 118 6.35 7.89 -16.88
C VAL A 118 5.05 7.51 -17.55
N GLY A 119 4.04 8.36 -17.44
CA GLY A 119 2.72 8.07 -17.98
C GLY A 119 1.86 9.31 -18.11
N VAL A 120 0.64 9.11 -18.59
CA VAL A 120 -0.36 10.17 -18.72
C VAL A 120 -1.66 9.67 -18.13
N ARG A 121 -2.25 10.47 -17.22
CA ARG A 121 -3.61 10.28 -16.75
C ARG A 121 -4.56 11.12 -17.59
N LEU A 122 -5.55 10.46 -18.17
CA LEU A 122 -6.68 11.08 -18.86
C LEU A 122 -7.91 11.01 -17.97
N GLY A 123 -8.71 12.07 -17.96
CA GLY A 123 -10.02 12.09 -17.32
C GLY A 123 -11.03 12.74 -18.24
N ALA A 124 -12.20 12.14 -18.42
CA ALA A 124 -13.29 12.68 -19.24
C ALA A 124 -14.53 12.92 -18.38
N GLY A 125 -15.22 14.04 -18.61
CA GLY A 125 -16.45 14.40 -17.89
C GLY A 125 -16.23 15.29 -16.67
N ALA A 126 -17.33 15.64 -15.98
CA ALA A 126 -17.28 16.50 -14.80
C ALA A 126 -16.57 15.80 -13.63
N PRO A 127 -15.79 16.51 -12.79
CA PRO A 127 -15.23 15.94 -11.58
C PRO A 127 -16.38 15.60 -10.64
N MET A 128 -16.72 14.33 -10.50
CA MET A 128 -17.71 13.90 -9.53
C MET A 128 -17.04 13.83 -8.16
N PRO A 129 -17.55 14.56 -7.15
CA PRO A 129 -17.07 14.41 -5.79
C PRO A 129 -17.24 12.94 -5.38
N ARG A 130 -16.14 12.24 -5.13
CA ARG A 130 -16.21 10.90 -4.56
C ARG A 130 -16.50 11.06 -3.07
N MET A 131 -17.69 10.69 -2.64
CA MET A 131 -18.00 10.56 -1.21
C MET A 131 -17.06 9.49 -0.63
N GLY A 132 -16.29 9.86 0.40
CA GLY A 132 -15.26 9.01 0.99
C GLY A 132 -15.82 7.68 1.46
N ARG A 133 -15.07 6.61 1.18
CA ARG A 133 -15.33 5.21 1.55
C ARG A 133 -15.58 5.10 3.07
N TYR A 134 -16.72 4.53 3.47
CA TYR A 134 -17.03 4.21 4.87
C TYR A 134 -16.06 3.17 5.43
N GLY A 135 -15.39 3.51 6.52
CA GLY A 135 -14.42 2.60 7.15
C GLY A 135 -13.86 3.09 8.49
N ALA A 136 -14.62 3.83 9.30
CA ALA A 136 -14.34 4.06 10.71
C ALA A 136 -15.57 4.62 11.44
N ALA A 137 -16.65 3.84 11.48
CA ALA A 137 -17.71 4.06 12.47
C ALA A 137 -18.02 2.71 13.13
N ARG A 138 -17.11 2.26 14.00
CA ARG A 138 -17.41 1.25 15.02
C ARG A 138 -17.42 1.95 16.38
N GLY A 139 -18.64 2.32 16.79
CA GLY A 139 -19.15 2.26 18.15
C GLY A 139 -18.40 2.99 19.26
N THR A 140 -18.92 4.17 19.62
CA THR A 140 -19.20 4.46 21.03
C THR A 140 -20.62 4.96 21.14
N GLY A 141 -21.56 4.05 21.41
CA GLY A 141 -22.85 4.44 21.93
C GLY A 141 -22.70 4.86 23.39
N ARG A 142 -23.05 6.10 23.72
CA ARG A 142 -23.63 6.48 25.01
C ARG A 142 -24.21 7.91 24.96
N GLY A 143 -25.54 7.99 24.96
CA GLY A 143 -26.36 8.96 25.70
C GLY A 143 -26.32 10.45 25.33
N ALA A 144 -27.42 10.92 24.74
CA ALA A 144 -28.09 12.22 24.94
C ALA A 144 -28.97 12.47 23.71
N GLY A 145 -30.25 12.84 23.76
CA GLY A 145 -31.14 13.20 24.84
C GLY A 145 -32.56 13.22 24.25
N ASN A 146 -33.52 12.93 25.10
CA ASN A 146 -34.95 12.82 24.83
C ASN A 146 -35.52 14.17 24.36
N ALA A 147 -36.23 14.22 23.22
CA ALA A 147 -37.18 15.30 22.92
C ALA A 147 -38.30 14.80 21.97
N PRO A 148 -39.57 15.18 22.22
CA PRO A 148 -40.74 14.36 21.87
C PRO A 148 -41.30 14.57 20.47
N HIS A 149 -41.89 13.50 19.94
CA HIS A 149 -42.66 13.46 18.70
C HIS A 149 -44.06 14.07 18.92
N HIS A 150 -44.36 15.19 18.25
CA HIS A 150 -45.75 15.66 18.09
C HIS A 150 -46.39 14.95 16.90
N HIS A 151 -47.41 14.15 17.18
CA HIS A 151 -48.28 13.51 16.20
C HIS A 151 -49.39 14.50 15.83
N VAL A 152 -49.52 14.86 14.56
CA VAL A 152 -50.69 15.53 14.01
C VAL A 152 -51.16 14.73 12.80
N SER A 153 -52.38 14.25 12.86
CA SER A 153 -53.22 13.87 11.72
C SER A 153 -54.68 13.98 12.18
N PRO A 154 -55.60 14.33 11.26
CA PRO A 154 -56.88 14.96 11.55
C PRO A 154 -57.85 14.12 12.40
#